data_AF-A0A068ULP8-F1
#
_entry.id   AF-A0A068ULP8-F1
#
_cell.length_a   1.000
_cell.length_b   1.000
_cell.length_c   1.000
_cell.angle_alpha   90.00
_cell.angle_beta   90.00
_cell.angle_gamma   90.00
#
_symmetry.space_group_name_H-M   'P 1'
#
loop_
_entity.id
_entity.type
_entity.pdbx_description
1 polymer ?
#
loop_
_entity_poly.entity_id
_entity_poly.type
_entity_poly.pdbx_seq_one_letter_code
_entity_poly.pdbx_strand_id
1 'polypeptide(L)'
;MTPNGNMSCRYHSLCAYNGDDDLFSFDLSEDQLRQRLGHMSHTPCQIIFSMANEYVPEYVDKKVLVERLCRAMGGAEKVEIEWGNHALSNQVQEAVQAIINFVKREGPKGWDDPWS
;
A
#
# COMPACT_ATOMS: atom_id res chain seq x y z
N MET A 1 36.81 -16.21 6.55
CA MET A 1 36.61 -15.26 5.43
C MET A 1 35.17 -14.76 5.51
N THR A 2 34.98 -13.48 5.27
CA THR A 2 33.97 -12.56 5.83
C THR A 2 32.50 -12.86 5.55
N PRO A 3 31.58 -12.62 6.50
CA PRO A 3 30.14 -12.60 6.29
C PRO A 3 29.68 -11.22 5.80
N ASN A 4 29.92 -10.87 4.54
CA ASN A 4 29.51 -9.58 3.95
C ASN A 4 28.64 -9.80 2.70
N GLY A 5 27.56 -10.58 2.83
CA GLY A 5 26.75 -11.05 1.69
C GLY A 5 25.29 -10.61 1.63
N ASN A 6 24.77 -9.76 2.53
CA ASN A 6 23.32 -9.45 2.58
C ASN A 6 22.94 -7.96 2.42
N MET A 7 23.87 -7.01 2.50
CA MET A 7 23.54 -5.58 2.30
C MET A 7 23.52 -5.16 0.82
N SER A 8 24.36 -5.78 -0.03
CA SER A 8 24.47 -5.41 -1.44
C SER A 8 23.23 -5.75 -2.25
N CYS A 9 22.66 -6.94 -2.05
CA CYS A 9 21.45 -7.38 -2.77
C CYS A 9 20.21 -6.55 -2.42
N ARG A 10 20.05 -6.14 -1.14
CA ARG A 10 18.95 -5.24 -0.73
C ARG A 10 19.11 -3.83 -1.28
N TYR A 11 20.31 -3.27 -1.19
CA TYR A 11 20.57 -1.95 -1.74
C TYR A 11 20.37 -1.93 -3.26
N HIS A 12 20.82 -2.99 -3.95
CA HIS A 12 20.60 -3.16 -5.39
C HIS A 12 19.12 -3.32 -5.73
N SER A 13 18.35 -4.10 -4.98
CA SER A 13 16.90 -4.26 -5.19
C SER A 13 16.14 -2.94 -5.03
N LEU A 14 16.54 -2.09 -4.07
CA LEU A 14 15.94 -0.78 -3.82
C LEU A 14 16.31 0.28 -4.87
N CYS A 15 17.54 0.23 -5.40
CA CYS A 15 18.02 1.24 -6.35
C CYS A 15 17.84 0.83 -7.81
N ALA A 16 17.61 -0.46 -8.10
CA ALA A 16 17.39 -0.94 -9.46
C ALA A 16 15.96 -0.60 -9.90
N TYR A 17 15.86 -0.02 -11.10
CA TYR A 17 14.59 0.12 -11.79
C TYR A 17 13.92 -1.24 -11.93
N ASN A 18 12.66 -1.36 -11.49
CA ASN A 18 11.87 -2.58 -11.55
C ASN A 18 12.44 -3.72 -10.66
N GLY A 19 13.15 -3.39 -9.59
CA GLY A 19 13.64 -4.34 -8.60
C GLY A 19 12.51 -5.15 -7.92
N ASP A 20 12.88 -6.17 -7.14
CA ASP A 20 11.91 -7.04 -6.48
C ASP A 20 11.05 -6.29 -5.47
N ASP A 21 11.59 -5.21 -4.87
CA ASP A 21 10.89 -4.35 -3.91
C ASP A 21 10.07 -3.21 -4.57
N ASP A 22 10.17 -3.06 -5.89
CA ASP A 22 9.54 -1.97 -6.65
C ASP A 22 8.06 -2.26 -6.96
N LEU A 23 7.21 -2.19 -5.94
CA LEU A 23 5.79 -2.55 -6.05
C LEU A 23 4.85 -1.35 -6.25
N PHE A 24 5.31 -0.14 -5.91
CA PHE A 24 4.43 1.04 -5.77
C PHE A 24 4.90 2.25 -6.57
N SER A 25 5.92 2.12 -7.41
CA SER A 25 6.41 3.24 -8.20
C SER A 25 5.38 3.71 -9.21
N PHE A 26 5.25 5.03 -9.34
CA PHE A 26 4.24 5.68 -10.16
C PHE A 26 4.41 5.41 -11.67
N ASP A 27 5.64 5.15 -12.10
CA ASP A 27 6.04 4.90 -13.48
C ASP A 27 5.84 3.44 -13.94
N LEU A 28 5.44 2.53 -13.06
CA LEU A 28 5.03 1.18 -13.44
C LEU A 28 3.79 1.24 -14.33
N SER A 29 3.79 0.47 -15.43
CA SER A 29 2.61 0.33 -16.31
C SER A 29 1.49 -0.45 -15.64
N GLU A 30 0.26 -0.32 -16.13
CA GLU A 30 -0.90 -1.06 -15.58
C GLU A 30 -0.70 -2.59 -15.65
N ASP A 31 -0.08 -3.09 -16.73
CA ASP A 31 0.21 -4.52 -16.86
C ASP A 31 1.26 -5.00 -15.84
N GLN A 32 2.29 -4.19 -15.56
CA GLN A 32 3.29 -4.48 -14.52
C GLN A 32 2.64 -4.47 -13.12
N LEU A 33 1.80 -3.48 -12.84
CA LEU A 33 1.05 -3.43 -11.58
C LEU A 33 0.12 -4.63 -11.44
N ARG A 34 -0.55 -5.07 -12.51
CA ARG A 34 -1.42 -6.25 -12.47
C ARG A 34 -0.62 -7.55 -12.28
N GLN A 35 0.56 -7.68 -12.89
CA GLN A 35 1.44 -8.83 -12.63
C GLN A 35 1.91 -8.87 -11.18
N ARG A 36 2.27 -7.71 -10.62
CA ARG A 36 2.78 -7.60 -9.25
C ARG A 36 1.68 -7.71 -8.20
N LEU A 37 0.56 -7.01 -8.34
CA LEU A 37 -0.48 -6.86 -7.32
C LEU A 37 -1.77 -7.64 -7.62
N GLY A 38 -1.94 -8.16 -8.84
CA GLY A 38 -3.17 -8.83 -9.25
C GLY A 38 -3.51 -10.08 -8.44
N HIS A 39 -2.51 -10.71 -7.80
CA HIS A 39 -2.75 -11.83 -6.89
C HIS A 39 -3.58 -11.43 -5.66
N MET A 40 -3.57 -10.15 -5.27
CA MET A 40 -4.35 -9.62 -4.15
C MET A 40 -5.84 -9.45 -4.46
N SER A 41 -6.25 -9.52 -5.73
CA SER A 41 -7.65 -9.34 -6.15
C SER A 41 -8.64 -10.38 -5.57
N HIS A 42 -8.14 -11.51 -5.08
CA HIS A 42 -8.97 -12.56 -4.47
C HIS A 42 -9.20 -12.37 -2.97
N THR A 43 -8.54 -11.38 -2.36
CA THR A 43 -8.63 -11.08 -0.93
C THR A 43 -9.17 -9.67 -0.76
N PRO A 44 -10.05 -9.40 0.22
CA PRO A 44 -10.42 -8.03 0.55
C PRO A 44 -9.16 -7.22 0.88
N CYS A 45 -8.93 -6.13 0.14
CA CYS A 45 -7.79 -5.25 0.33
C CYS A 45 -8.23 -3.79 0.52
N GLN A 46 -7.55 -3.08 1.41
CA GLN A 46 -7.70 -1.65 1.63
C GLN A 46 -6.33 -0.97 1.47
N ILE A 47 -6.29 0.12 0.72
CA ILE A 47 -5.14 1.02 0.58
C ILE A 47 -5.37 2.21 1.49
N ILE A 48 -4.50 2.42 2.46
CA ILE A 48 -4.48 3.64 3.26
C ILE A 48 -3.34 4.50 2.75
N PHE A 49 -3.67 5.63 2.12
CA PHE A 49 -2.70 6.52 1.52
C PHE A 49 -2.62 7.86 2.25
N SER A 50 -1.40 8.26 2.55
CA SER A 50 -1.08 9.51 3.20
C SER A 50 -0.89 10.62 2.15
N MET A 51 -1.81 11.58 2.08
CA MET A 51 -1.80 12.61 1.04
C MET A 51 -0.75 13.69 1.30
N ALA A 52 -0.40 13.97 2.55
CA ALA A 52 0.70 14.87 2.92
C ALA A 52 2.05 14.13 3.09
N ASN A 53 2.22 12.99 2.42
CA ASN A 53 3.48 12.25 2.41
C ASN A 53 4.63 13.06 1.76
N GLU A 54 5.64 13.36 2.57
CA GLU A 54 6.83 14.17 2.25
C GLU A 54 7.77 13.52 1.25
N TYR A 55 7.71 12.18 1.10
CA TYR A 55 8.57 11.42 0.19
C TYR A 55 7.97 11.26 -1.21
N VAL A 56 6.71 11.64 -1.40
CA VAL A 56 6.08 11.61 -2.72
C VAL A 56 6.27 12.97 -3.37
N PRO A 57 7.00 13.04 -4.51
CA PRO A 57 7.26 14.31 -5.18
C PRO A 57 5.98 15.05 -5.56
N GLU A 58 5.98 16.38 -5.49
CA GLU A 58 4.80 17.21 -5.77
C GLU A 58 4.24 17.04 -7.19
N TYR A 59 5.08 16.63 -8.15
CA TYR A 59 4.65 16.40 -9.53
C TYR A 59 3.86 15.09 -9.72
N VAL A 60 3.86 14.20 -8.72
CA VAL A 60 3.12 12.94 -8.78
C VAL A 60 1.69 13.18 -8.35
N ASP A 61 0.73 12.91 -9.23
CA ASP A 61 -0.67 12.91 -8.87
C ASP A 61 -0.98 11.70 -7.97
N LYS A 62 -0.99 11.96 -6.66
CA LYS A 62 -1.26 10.99 -5.60
C LYS A 62 -2.63 10.31 -5.79
N LYS A 63 -3.64 11.03 -6.28
CA LYS A 63 -4.98 10.47 -6.47
C LYS A 63 -4.99 9.47 -7.62
N VAL A 64 -4.34 9.83 -8.72
CA VAL A 64 -4.19 8.93 -9.88
C VAL A 64 -3.37 7.70 -9.50
N LEU A 65 -2.30 7.86 -8.71
CA LEU A 65 -1.51 6.72 -8.22
C LEU A 65 -2.36 5.75 -7.41
N VAL A 66 -3.09 6.25 -6.40
CA VAL A 66 -3.97 5.43 -5.55
C VAL A 66 -5.03 4.73 -6.39
N GLU A 67 -5.64 5.43 -7.34
CA GLU A 67 -6.65 4.84 -8.21
C GLU A 67 -6.08 3.70 -9.08
N ARG A 68 -4.88 3.86 -9.63
CA ARG A 68 -4.20 2.82 -10.41
C ARG A 68 -3.88 1.60 -9.56
N LEU A 69 -3.44 1.80 -8.32
CA LEU A 69 -3.19 0.71 -7.36
C LEU A 69 -4.48 -0.03 -6.99
N CYS A 70 -5.57 0.70 -6.72
CA CYS A 70 -6.88 0.10 -6.45
C CYS A 70 -7.33 -0.79 -7.60
N ARG A 71 -7.21 -0.32 -8.84
CA ARG A 71 -7.56 -1.09 -10.04
C ARG A 71 -6.70 -2.34 -10.19
N ALA A 72 -5.39 -2.23 -9.96
CA ALA A 72 -4.47 -3.37 -10.03
C ALA A 72 -4.78 -4.46 -8.99
N MET A 73 -5.29 -4.07 -7.82
CA MET A 73 -5.71 -4.97 -6.74
C MET A 73 -7.18 -5.41 -6.83
N GLY A 74 -7.81 -5.30 -7.99
CA GLY A 74 -9.19 -5.80 -8.18
C GLY A 74 -10.28 -4.91 -7.61
N GLY A 75 -10.02 -3.61 -7.46
CA GLY A 75 -10.97 -2.64 -6.91
C GLY A 75 -10.87 -2.46 -5.40
N ALA A 76 -9.66 -2.60 -4.84
CA ALA A 76 -9.40 -2.40 -3.42
C ALA A 76 -9.95 -1.05 -2.91
N GLU A 77 -10.47 -1.05 -1.68
CA GLU A 77 -10.97 0.18 -1.06
C GLU A 77 -9.80 1.15 -0.82
N LYS A 78 -10.01 2.45 -1.07
CA LYS A 78 -9.03 3.47 -0.72
C LYS A 78 -9.51 4.34 0.43
N VAL A 79 -8.56 4.67 1.31
CA VAL A 79 -8.71 5.66 2.37
C VAL A 79 -7.60 6.70 2.16
N GLU A 80 -7.99 7.93 1.87
CA GLU A 80 -7.09 9.05 1.64
C GLU A 80 -7.03 9.90 2.92
N ILE A 81 -5.90 9.87 3.63
CA ILE A 81 -5.68 10.67 4.84
C ILE A 81 -5.03 11.99 4.42
N GLU A 82 -5.80 13.07 4.44
CA GLU A 82 -5.44 14.36 3.82
C GLU A 82 -4.16 14.96 4.43
N TRP A 83 -4.03 14.93 5.76
CA TRP A 83 -2.95 15.59 6.49
C TRP A 83 -1.97 14.61 7.17
N GLY A 84 -1.96 13.34 6.74
CA GLY A 84 -1.05 12.34 7.27
C GLY A 84 0.38 12.59 6.82
N ASN A 85 1.36 12.38 7.70
CA ASN A 85 2.76 12.22 7.29
C ASN A 85 3.01 10.80 6.76
N HIS A 86 4.23 10.52 6.27
CA HIS A 86 4.57 9.19 5.71
C HIS A 86 4.26 8.03 6.68
N ALA A 87 4.50 8.24 7.97
CA ALA A 87 4.28 7.24 9.01
C ALA A 87 2.84 7.23 9.57
N LEU A 88 1.97 8.15 9.12
CA LEU A 88 0.67 8.45 9.72
C LEU A 88 0.74 8.73 11.23
N SER A 89 1.90 9.09 11.77
CA SER A 89 2.12 9.24 13.21
C SER A 89 1.42 10.46 13.79
N ASN A 90 1.05 11.41 12.94
CA ASN A 90 0.23 12.57 13.28
C ASN A 90 -1.28 12.35 13.04
N GLN A 91 -1.68 11.22 12.45
CA GLN A 91 -3.07 10.86 12.12
C GLN A 91 -3.39 9.41 12.52
N VAL A 92 -2.85 8.96 13.66
CA VAL A 92 -2.97 7.58 14.13
C VAL A 92 -4.43 7.18 14.35
N GLN A 93 -5.25 8.07 14.91
CA GLN A 93 -6.66 7.77 15.19
C GLN A 93 -7.45 7.50 13.91
N GLU A 94 -7.25 8.31 12.88
CA GLU A 94 -7.92 8.16 11.59
C GLU A 94 -7.48 6.86 10.90
N ALA A 95 -6.18 6.57 10.90
CA ALA A 95 -5.63 5.33 10.35
C ALA A 95 -6.16 4.09 11.07
N VAL A 96 -6.16 4.11 12.41
CA VAL A 96 -6.68 2.99 13.22
C VAL A 96 -8.18 2.80 13.00
N GLN A 97 -8.95 3.89 12.93
CA GLN A 97 -10.39 3.80 12.69
C GLN A 97 -10.71 3.23 11.32
N ALA A 98 -9.95 3.60 10.29
CA ALA A 98 -10.07 3.05 8.94
C ALA A 98 -9.85 1.53 8.93
N ILE A 99 -8.79 1.06 9.61
CA ILE A 99 -8.47 -0.37 9.74
C ILE A 99 -9.57 -1.10 10.50
N ILE A 100 -10.03 -0.57 11.64
CA ILE A 100 -11.10 -1.19 12.43
C ILE A 100 -12.38 -1.33 11.60
N ASN A 101 -12.76 -0.27 10.88
CA ASN A 101 -13.96 -0.28 10.05
C ASN A 101 -13.87 -1.33 8.93
N PHE A 102 -12.69 -1.44 8.31
CA PHE A 102 -12.43 -2.46 7.30
C PHE A 102 -12.55 -3.88 7.86
N VAL A 103 -11.84 -4.17 8.96
CA VAL A 103 -11.84 -5.49 9.60
C VAL A 103 -13.24 -5.87 10.10
N LYS A 104 -14.01 -4.92 10.64
CA LYS A 104 -15.40 -5.18 11.05
C LYS A 104 -16.31 -5.54 9.87
N ARG A 105 -16.10 -4.92 8.71
CA ARG A 105 -16.96 -5.12 7.55
C ARG A 105 -16.64 -6.39 6.79
N GLU A 106 -15.36 -6.65 6.58
CA GLU A 106 -14.82 -7.79 5.80
C GLU A 106 -14.46 -9.01 6.66
N GLY A 107 -14.43 -8.85 7.99
CA GLY A 107 -14.14 -9.92 8.93
C GLY A 107 -15.26 -10.96 9.04
N PRO A 108 -15.00 -12.07 9.76
CA PRO A 108 -15.97 -13.14 9.96
C PRO A 108 -17.24 -12.60 10.62
N LYS A 109 -18.40 -13.04 10.13
CA LYS A 109 -19.72 -12.65 10.64
C LYS A 109 -20.38 -13.85 11.32
N GLY A 110 -21.18 -13.59 12.34
CA GLY A 110 -21.95 -14.62 13.05
C GLY A 110 -21.26 -15.07 14.33
N TRP A 111 -21.23 -16.37 14.61
CA TRP A 111 -20.75 -16.91 15.89
C TRP A 111 -19.26 -16.60 16.18
N ASP A 112 -18.47 -16.44 15.13
CA ASP A 112 -17.04 -16.13 15.22
C ASP A 112 -16.75 -14.61 15.13
N ASP A 113 -17.77 -13.76 15.27
CA ASP A 113 -17.60 -12.30 15.25
C ASP A 113 -17.10 -11.79 16.61
N PRO A 114 -15.85 -11.28 16.71
CA PRO A 114 -15.32 -10.72 17.95
C PRO A 114 -15.86 -9.31 18.28
N TRP A 115 -16.70 -8.75 17.40
CA TRP A 115 -17.27 -7.40 17.53
C TRP A 115 -18.74 -7.38 17.97
N SER A 116 -19.36 -8.56 18.14
CA SER A 116 -20.73 -8.75 18.63
C SER A 116 -20.86 -8.66 20.15
#